data_AF-A0A9D0HFA0-F1
#
_entry.id   AF-A0A9D0HFA0-F1
#
_cell.length_a   1.000
_cell.length_b   1.000
_cell.length_c   1.000
_cell.angle_alpha   90.00
_cell.angle_beta   90.00
_cell.angle_gamma   90.00
#
_symmetry.space_group_name_H-M   'P 1'
#
loop_
_entity.id
_entity.type
_entity.pdbx_description
1 polymer ?
#
loop_
_entity_poly.entity_id
_entity_poly.type
_entity_poly.pdbx_seq_one_letter_code
_entity_poly.pdbx_strand_id
1 'polypeptide(L)'
;MQVRVFAFEDIDEGLPLLPLAARRALDHAGRRLSLAAWRTLDLPARVKLVQLGGAQQVPVEQVCDVIASAVPPASACPVRDGSELSERPTAVKALGVSAAQWRRLGPLERFVVAHLAKRQRAALLRRALGEMGQGDGTVGHDGGGDVGAAPGDGQRGPLDGPNGEVAQARGRRLTHLSASGDAHMVDVADKPITKRQAVAAARVVMRPATARLVEELSGPKGDVLAVARVAGIMAAKRTPELIPLCHHIALTRVTVSFRVEQAAGVIQVSARAEARDRTGVEMEAMVAASVAALTIYDMLKAVEKGIVVEQVVLLSKDGGRSGHYQHHDPCEEDSA
;
A
#
# COMPACT_ATOMS: atom_id res chain seq x y z
N MET A 1 23.40 19.29 16.12
CA MET A 1 21.93 19.14 16.13
C MET A 1 21.63 17.70 15.78
N GLN A 2 21.12 16.90 16.72
CA GLN A 2 20.76 15.51 16.42
C GLN A 2 19.63 15.51 15.39
N VAL A 3 19.86 14.82 14.27
CA VAL A 3 18.86 14.67 13.21
C VAL A 3 17.84 13.67 13.70
N ARG A 4 16.59 14.11 13.85
CA ARG A 4 15.54 13.23 14.34
C ARG A 4 15.00 12.41 13.18
N VAL A 5 15.17 11.10 13.27
CA VAL A 5 14.67 10.15 12.28
C VAL A 5 13.96 9.02 13.02
N PHE A 6 12.82 8.57 12.49
CA PHE A 6 11.95 7.68 13.26
C PHE A 6 12.35 6.22 13.08
N ALA A 7 12.15 5.40 14.11
CA ALA A 7 12.64 4.01 14.11
C ALA A 7 11.88 3.12 13.12
N PHE A 8 10.68 3.53 12.70
CA PHE A 8 9.89 2.81 11.70
C PHE A 8 10.36 3.03 10.25
N GLU A 9 11.34 3.91 10.02
CA GLU A 9 11.80 4.28 8.67
C GLU A 9 12.87 3.34 8.11
N ASP A 10 13.25 2.31 8.88
CA ASP A 10 14.23 1.26 8.53
C ASP A 10 15.49 1.83 7.87
N ILE A 11 16.24 2.58 8.69
CA ILE A 11 17.32 3.46 8.23
C ILE A 11 18.66 2.75 8.38
N ASP A 12 19.23 2.39 7.25
CA ASP A 12 20.61 1.97 7.09
C ASP A 12 21.54 3.20 7.00
N GLU A 13 22.80 3.06 7.46
CA GLU A 13 23.86 4.07 7.38
C GLU A 13 24.02 4.64 5.95
N GLY A 14 23.73 3.83 4.92
CA GLY A 14 23.80 4.23 3.52
C GLY A 14 22.65 5.10 3.02
N LEU A 15 21.61 5.40 3.82
CA LEU A 15 20.38 6.08 3.41
C LEU A 15 19.83 5.61 2.03
N PRO A 16 19.59 4.31 1.84
CA PRO A 16 19.20 3.74 0.54
C PRO A 16 17.74 4.05 0.16
N LEU A 17 16.93 4.47 1.13
CA LEU A 17 15.54 4.92 0.99
C LEU A 17 15.44 6.41 1.34
N LEU A 18 14.38 7.07 0.87
CA LEU A 18 14.10 8.49 1.16
C LEU A 18 13.35 8.60 2.49
N PRO A 19 13.97 9.06 3.60
CA PRO A 19 13.29 9.19 4.88
C PRO A 19 12.28 10.36 4.87
N LEU A 20 11.30 10.35 5.78
CA LEU A 20 10.28 11.36 5.94
C LEU A 20 10.86 12.73 6.27
N ALA A 21 12.00 12.79 6.98
CA ALA A 21 12.73 14.03 7.19
C ALA A 21 13.17 14.64 5.85
N ALA A 22 13.89 13.89 5.01
CA ALA A 22 14.25 14.37 3.67
C ALA A 22 13.01 14.66 2.82
N ARG A 23 11.95 13.85 2.91
CA ARG A 23 10.68 14.09 2.23
C ARG A 23 10.05 15.43 2.64
N ARG A 24 10.07 15.77 3.92
CA ARG A 24 9.60 17.06 4.45
C ARG A 24 10.36 18.21 3.80
N ALA A 25 11.68 18.09 3.68
CA ALA A 25 12.51 19.11 3.03
C ALA A 25 12.09 19.33 1.56
N LEU A 26 11.97 18.24 0.80
CA LEU A 26 11.57 18.28 -0.60
C LEU A 26 10.15 18.86 -0.80
N ASP A 27 9.21 18.48 0.05
CA ASP A 27 7.83 18.97 -0.03
C ASP A 27 7.76 20.49 0.22
N HIS A 28 8.55 21.02 1.17
CA HIS A 28 8.65 22.48 1.39
C HIS A 28 9.33 23.23 0.24
N ALA A 29 10.26 22.58 -0.47
CA ALA A 29 10.89 23.15 -1.65
C ALA A 29 10.04 23.03 -2.93
N GLY A 30 8.84 22.44 -2.86
CA GLY A 30 8.02 22.19 -4.05
C GLY A 30 8.70 21.25 -5.05
N ARG A 31 9.44 20.26 -4.54
CA ARG A 31 10.20 19.30 -5.36
C ARG A 31 9.80 17.88 -5.05
N ARG A 32 9.94 17.00 -6.04
CA ARG A 32 9.86 15.56 -5.85
C ARG A 32 11.12 14.91 -6.41
N LEU A 33 11.74 14.07 -5.58
CA LEU A 33 12.78 13.15 -6.03
C LEU A 33 12.17 11.75 -6.14
N SER A 34 12.45 11.09 -7.26
CA SER A 34 12.25 9.65 -7.36
C SER A 34 13.29 8.93 -6.48
N LEU A 35 13.04 7.68 -6.11
CA LEU A 35 14.03 6.89 -5.37
C LEU A 35 15.34 6.71 -6.17
N ALA A 36 15.25 6.64 -7.49
CA ALA A 36 16.43 6.60 -8.36
C ALA A 36 17.24 7.90 -8.28
N ALA A 37 16.58 9.07 -8.36
CA ALA A 37 17.24 10.37 -8.25
C ALA A 37 17.76 10.66 -6.82
N TRP A 38 17.09 10.14 -5.79
CA TRP A 38 17.63 10.16 -4.42
C TRP A 38 18.92 9.36 -4.30
N ARG A 39 19.01 8.20 -4.95
CA ARG A 39 20.18 7.32 -4.90
C ARG A 39 21.37 7.84 -5.72
N THR A 40 21.16 8.78 -6.63
CA THR A 40 22.26 9.42 -7.36
C THR A 40 22.89 10.58 -6.60
N LEU A 41 22.22 11.09 -5.56
CA LEU A 41 22.86 11.97 -4.59
C LEU A 41 23.94 11.19 -3.81
N ASP A 42 25.08 11.83 -3.59
CA ASP A 42 26.07 11.28 -2.67
C ASP A 42 25.53 11.21 -1.23
N LEU A 43 26.18 10.41 -0.39
CA LEU A 43 25.74 10.25 1.00
C LEU A 43 25.71 11.60 1.76
N PRO A 44 26.70 12.50 1.62
CA PRO A 44 26.65 13.83 2.22
C PRO A 44 25.41 14.65 1.83
N ALA A 45 25.02 14.68 0.55
CA ALA A 45 23.83 15.37 0.08
C ALA A 45 22.54 14.76 0.66
N ARG A 46 22.48 13.42 0.73
CA ARG A 46 21.35 12.72 1.37
C ARG A 46 21.23 13.06 2.85
N VAL A 47 22.34 12.98 3.59
CA VAL A 47 22.39 13.37 5.01
C VAL A 47 21.99 14.84 5.19
N LYS A 48 22.46 15.73 4.32
CA LYS A 48 22.11 17.15 4.35
C LYS A 48 20.61 17.36 4.15
N LEU A 49 19.95 16.67 3.22
CA LEU A 49 18.50 16.77 3.03
C LEU A 49 17.72 16.28 4.26
N VAL A 50 18.17 15.21 4.92
CA VAL A 50 17.58 14.74 6.18
C VAL A 50 17.75 15.79 7.29
N GLN A 51 18.94 16.40 7.41
CA GLN A 51 19.22 17.49 8.37
C GLN A 51 18.31 18.70 8.15
N LEU A 52 18.23 19.19 6.91
CA LEU A 52 17.37 20.33 6.54
C LEU A 52 15.89 20.02 6.82
N GLY A 53 15.49 18.78 6.57
CA GLY A 53 14.17 18.26 6.88
C GLY A 53 13.86 18.08 8.37
N GLY A 54 14.88 18.03 9.23
CA GLY A 54 14.74 17.99 10.68
C GLY A 54 14.71 19.36 11.36
N ALA A 55 15.03 20.43 10.62
CA ALA A 55 15.10 21.79 11.16
C ALA A 55 13.72 22.36 11.51
N GLN A 56 13.68 23.30 12.47
CA GLN A 56 12.44 23.99 12.87
C GLN A 56 11.75 24.64 11.67
N GLN A 57 12.51 25.35 10.85
CA GLN A 57 12.09 25.83 9.54
C GLN A 57 12.97 25.17 8.48
N VAL A 58 12.36 24.76 7.37
CA VAL A 58 13.10 24.19 6.25
C VAL A 58 13.63 25.36 5.41
N PRO A 59 14.97 25.57 5.31
CA PRO A 59 15.52 26.60 4.44
C PRO A 59 15.43 26.12 2.97
N VAL A 60 14.39 26.57 2.28
CA VAL A 60 14.06 26.10 0.92
C VAL A 60 15.19 26.31 -0.08
N GLU A 61 15.92 27.42 0.00
CA GLU A 61 17.06 27.71 -0.88
C GLU A 61 18.15 26.65 -0.76
N GLN A 62 18.56 26.31 0.47
CA GLN A 62 19.57 25.27 0.72
C GLN A 62 19.08 23.88 0.27
N VAL A 63 17.78 23.62 0.33
CA VAL A 63 17.21 22.37 -0.19
C VAL A 63 17.33 22.33 -1.72
N CYS A 64 17.00 23.43 -2.40
CA CYS A 64 17.13 23.55 -3.85
C CYS A 64 18.58 23.38 -4.31
N ASP A 65 19.55 23.94 -3.59
CA ASP A 65 20.99 23.81 -3.90
C ASP A 65 21.44 22.36 -3.86
N VAL A 66 21.02 21.60 -2.84
CA VAL A 66 21.36 20.17 -2.74
C VAL A 66 20.69 19.36 -3.86
N ILE A 67 19.45 19.68 -4.22
CA ILE A 67 18.71 18.97 -5.28
C ILE A 67 19.31 19.22 -6.66
N ALA A 68 19.92 20.39 -6.91
CA ALA A 68 20.52 20.73 -8.20
C ALA A 68 21.64 19.76 -8.62
N SER A 69 22.21 19.02 -7.66
CA SER A 69 23.22 17.98 -7.90
C SER A 69 22.65 16.61 -8.33
N ALA A 70 21.31 16.42 -8.31
CA ALA A 70 20.69 15.13 -8.64
C ALA A 70 20.68 14.83 -10.14
N VAL A 71 20.97 13.58 -10.50
CA VAL A 71 20.93 13.08 -11.89
C VAL A 71 20.02 11.84 -11.97
N PRO A 72 18.94 11.82 -12.78
CA PRO A 72 18.41 12.91 -13.59
C PRO A 72 17.80 14.04 -12.73
N PRO A 73 17.58 15.25 -13.32
CA PRO A 73 17.06 16.40 -12.60
C PRO A 73 15.72 16.12 -11.93
N ALA A 74 15.54 16.66 -10.72
CA ALA A 74 14.28 16.56 -9.97
C ALA A 74 13.12 17.24 -10.72
N SER A 75 11.94 16.63 -10.71
CA SER A 75 10.76 17.26 -11.28
C SER A 75 10.09 18.22 -10.29
N ALA A 76 9.68 19.38 -10.80
CA ALA A 76 8.83 20.30 -10.07
C ALA A 76 7.37 19.84 -10.19
N CYS A 77 6.75 19.56 -9.05
CA CYS A 77 5.29 19.56 -8.95
C CYS A 77 4.91 20.76 -8.07
N PRO A 78 3.83 21.50 -8.37
CA PRO A 78 3.35 22.50 -7.44
C PRO A 78 2.99 21.82 -6.11
N VAL A 79 3.58 22.27 -5.00
CA VAL A 79 3.26 21.79 -3.65
C VAL A 79 3.10 22.99 -2.72
N ARG A 80 2.14 22.80 -1.81
CA ARG A 80 1.51 23.75 -0.90
C ARG A 80 2.48 24.39 0.09
N ASP A 81 2.14 25.58 0.51
CA ASP A 81 2.81 26.31 1.57
C ASP A 81 2.81 25.49 2.89
N GLY A 82 4.00 25.29 3.46
CA GLY A 82 4.20 24.60 4.74
C GLY A 82 3.64 25.35 5.95
N SER A 83 3.21 26.60 5.78
CA SER A 83 2.50 27.39 6.80
C SER A 83 1.19 26.72 7.27
N GLU A 84 0.57 25.89 6.43
CA GLU A 84 -0.67 25.14 6.72
C GLU A 84 -0.52 24.09 7.83
N LEU A 85 0.70 23.62 8.12
CA LEU A 85 0.96 22.59 9.15
C LEU A 85 1.12 23.18 10.57
N SER A 86 1.02 24.51 10.70
CA SER A 86 0.89 25.18 12.00
C SER A 86 -0.48 24.83 12.63
N GLU A 87 -1.53 24.86 11.82
CA GLU A 87 -2.87 24.42 12.20
C GLU A 87 -3.01 22.90 12.10
N ARG A 88 -3.85 22.32 12.96
CA ARG A 88 -4.09 20.87 12.99
C ARG A 88 -5.02 20.47 11.83
N PRO A 89 -4.56 19.66 10.85
CA PRO A 89 -5.37 19.28 9.70
C PRO A 89 -6.59 18.44 10.10
N THR A 90 -7.70 18.54 9.36
CA THR A 90 -8.95 17.79 9.63
C THR A 90 -8.73 16.28 9.71
N ALA A 91 -7.87 15.72 8.86
CA ALA A 91 -7.49 14.31 8.91
C ALA A 91 -6.83 13.91 10.24
N VAL A 92 -6.06 14.81 10.85
CA VAL A 92 -5.46 14.60 12.17
C VAL A 92 -6.49 14.77 13.29
N LYS A 93 -7.47 15.68 13.12
CA LYS A 93 -8.60 15.83 14.06
C LYS A 93 -9.41 14.54 14.17
N ALA A 94 -9.67 13.88 13.04
CA ALA A 94 -10.42 12.63 12.97
C ALA A 94 -9.73 11.44 13.68
N LEU A 95 -8.43 11.57 14.00
CA LEU A 95 -7.63 10.52 14.63
C LEU A 95 -7.44 10.72 16.14
N GLY A 96 -8.15 11.69 16.73
CA GLY A 96 -8.14 11.90 18.19
C GLY A 96 -6.91 12.62 18.76
N VAL A 97 -5.96 13.06 17.93
CA VAL A 97 -4.82 13.87 18.39
C VAL A 97 -5.32 15.24 18.85
N SER A 98 -5.22 15.55 20.15
CA SER A 98 -5.73 16.80 20.72
C SER A 98 -4.96 18.04 20.23
N ALA A 99 -5.57 19.22 20.35
CA ALA A 99 -4.91 20.48 20.02
C ALA A 99 -3.69 20.75 20.92
N ALA A 100 -3.74 20.33 22.18
CA ALA A 100 -2.63 20.44 23.12
C ALA A 100 -1.45 19.53 22.71
N GLN A 101 -1.72 18.28 22.33
CA GLN A 101 -0.70 17.37 21.80
C GLN A 101 -0.09 17.92 20.51
N TRP A 102 -0.92 18.40 19.57
CA TRP A 102 -0.44 18.98 18.30
C TRP A 102 0.51 20.17 18.51
N ARG A 103 0.20 21.06 19.45
CA ARG A 103 1.07 22.22 19.76
C ARG A 103 2.41 21.81 20.36
N ARG A 104 2.46 20.70 21.09
CA ARG A 104 3.71 20.16 21.69
C ARG A 104 4.62 19.49 20.66
N LEU A 105 4.06 18.99 19.56
CA LEU A 105 4.85 18.38 18.49
C LEU A 105 5.69 19.45 17.78
N GLY A 106 6.96 19.10 17.53
CA GLY A 106 7.84 19.84 16.66
C GLY A 106 7.45 19.72 15.18
N PRO A 107 8.04 20.55 14.30
CA PRO A 107 7.63 20.64 12.90
C PRO A 107 7.75 19.33 12.10
N LEU A 108 8.79 18.53 12.36
CA LEU A 108 8.94 17.22 11.71
C LEU A 108 7.91 16.20 12.21
N GLU A 109 7.59 16.20 13.51
CA GLU A 109 6.59 15.31 14.09
C GLU A 109 5.19 15.62 13.55
N ARG A 110 4.83 16.90 13.46
CA ARG A 110 3.59 17.35 12.82
C ARG A 110 3.50 16.89 11.36
N PHE A 111 4.60 17.00 10.62
CA PHE A 111 4.69 16.50 9.25
C PHE A 111 4.44 14.98 9.17
N VAL A 112 5.08 14.19 10.03
CA VAL A 112 4.88 12.73 10.07
C VAL A 112 3.44 12.35 10.40
N VAL A 113 2.85 12.97 11.43
CA VAL A 113 1.46 12.72 11.82
C VAL A 113 0.50 13.06 10.67
N ALA A 114 0.67 14.22 10.03
CA ALA A 114 -0.15 14.61 8.88
C ALA A 114 0.04 13.68 7.67
N HIS A 115 1.28 13.29 7.38
CA HIS A 115 1.63 12.41 6.26
C HIS A 115 1.03 11.01 6.43
N LEU A 116 1.12 10.44 7.62
CA LEU A 116 0.58 9.10 7.93
C LEU A 116 -0.95 9.11 8.03
N ALA A 117 -1.53 10.16 8.62
CA ALA A 117 -2.99 10.35 8.70
C ALA A 117 -3.64 10.37 7.31
N LYS A 118 -3.08 11.15 6.38
CA LYS A 118 -3.60 11.26 5.01
C LYS A 118 -3.58 9.94 4.24
N ARG A 119 -2.59 9.08 4.52
CA ARG A 119 -2.43 7.77 3.88
C ARG A 119 -3.16 6.64 4.61
N GLN A 120 -3.97 6.96 5.63
CA GLN A 120 -4.71 5.98 6.43
C GLN A 120 -3.83 4.89 7.05
N ARG A 121 -2.55 5.20 7.37
CA ARG A 121 -1.59 4.24 7.92
C ARG A 121 -1.69 4.17 9.45
N ALA A 122 -2.83 3.69 9.96
CA ALA A 122 -3.18 3.75 11.39
C ALA A 122 -2.18 3.02 12.32
N ALA A 123 -1.62 1.88 11.90
CA ALA A 123 -0.63 1.14 12.71
C ALA A 123 0.70 1.89 12.85
N LEU A 124 1.24 2.42 11.75
CA LEU A 124 2.47 3.22 11.76
C LEU A 124 2.29 4.55 12.48
N LEU A 125 1.10 5.15 12.39
CA LEU A 125 0.77 6.36 13.12
C LEU A 125 0.79 6.13 14.64
N ARG A 126 0.19 5.01 15.12
CA ARG A 126 0.23 4.65 16.55
C ARG A 126 1.66 4.49 17.04
N ARG A 127 2.52 3.83 16.27
CA ARG A 127 3.96 3.69 16.57
C ARG A 127 4.67 5.04 16.60
N ALA A 128 4.45 5.89 15.60
CA ALA A 128 5.04 7.23 15.53
C ALA A 128 4.63 8.09 16.74
N LEU A 129 3.36 8.07 17.13
CA LEU A 129 2.86 8.78 18.31
C LEU A 129 3.45 8.24 19.63
N GLY A 130 3.70 6.93 19.71
CA GLY A 130 4.39 6.31 20.84
C GLY A 130 5.85 6.76 20.97
N GLU A 131 6.60 6.75 19.87
CA GLU A 131 8.00 7.22 19.81
C GLU A 131 8.12 8.74 20.12
N MET A 132 7.08 9.52 19.82
CA MET A 132 7.00 10.95 20.17
C MET A 132 6.60 11.18 21.64
N GLY A 133 5.95 10.22 22.28
CA GLY A 133 5.47 10.31 23.68
C GLY A 133 6.48 9.86 24.73
N GLN A 134 7.52 9.10 24.36
CA GLN A 134 8.55 8.59 25.27
C GLN A 134 9.78 9.51 25.43
N GLY A 135 9.63 10.79 25.08
CA GLY A 135 10.70 11.78 25.22
C GLY A 135 10.76 12.43 26.60
N ASP A 136 11.11 11.68 27.64
CA ASP A 136 11.92 12.18 28.76
C ASP A 136 12.70 11.00 29.39
N GLY A 137 13.92 11.26 29.85
CA GLY A 137 15.00 10.27 29.92
C GLY A 137 14.98 9.24 31.06
N THR A 138 16.06 8.43 31.01
CA THR A 138 16.61 7.47 31.99
C THR A 138 16.21 5.99 31.87
N VAL A 139 17.26 5.19 31.70
CA VAL A 139 17.34 3.73 31.93
C VAL A 139 17.18 3.48 33.43
N GLY A 140 16.33 2.53 33.83
CA GLY A 140 16.14 2.14 35.23
C GLY A 140 15.30 0.86 35.40
N HIS A 141 15.70 0.06 36.37
CA HIS A 141 15.30 -1.31 36.73
C HIS A 141 14.02 -1.37 37.60
N ASP A 142 13.34 -2.52 37.60
CA ASP A 142 12.43 -3.10 38.60
C ASP A 142 11.10 -2.44 39.02
N GLY A 143 10.13 -3.32 39.32
CA GLY A 143 9.13 -3.13 40.38
C GLY A 143 7.67 -3.20 39.93
N GLY A 144 6.93 -4.20 40.42
CA GLY A 144 5.51 -4.41 40.14
C GLY A 144 4.55 -3.49 40.91
N GLY A 145 3.25 -3.61 40.58
CA GLY A 145 2.16 -2.99 41.32
C GLY A 145 0.84 -3.06 40.56
N ASP A 146 -0.12 -3.78 41.15
CA ASP A 146 -1.51 -3.99 40.73
C ASP A 146 -2.42 -2.78 41.10
N VAL A 147 -3.70 -2.92 40.75
CA VAL A 147 -4.97 -2.30 41.17
C VAL A 147 -5.55 -1.05 40.48
N GLY A 148 -6.78 -1.21 39.96
CA GLY A 148 -7.84 -0.19 40.14
C GLY A 148 -8.92 -0.05 39.05
N ALA A 149 -10.10 -0.62 39.33
CA ALA A 149 -11.40 -0.57 38.66
C ALA A 149 -11.98 0.80 38.15
N ALA A 150 -12.94 0.67 37.23
CA ALA A 150 -13.87 1.65 36.58
C ALA A 150 -14.96 2.20 37.55
N PRO A 151 -16.12 2.81 37.15
CA PRO A 151 -16.65 3.25 35.84
C PRO A 151 -17.42 4.62 35.85
N GLY A 152 -18.09 5.00 34.75
CA GLY A 152 -19.09 6.08 34.74
C GLY A 152 -19.82 6.31 33.41
N ASP A 153 -21.05 5.82 33.31
CA ASP A 153 -22.03 6.01 32.23
C ASP A 153 -22.54 7.47 32.08
N GLY A 154 -22.93 7.84 30.87
CA GLY A 154 -23.61 9.11 30.59
C GLY A 154 -24.39 9.09 29.27
N GLN A 155 -25.68 8.75 29.35
CA GLN A 155 -26.69 8.79 28.28
C GLN A 155 -26.92 10.21 27.72
N ARG A 156 -27.12 10.34 26.39
CA ARG A 156 -28.05 11.31 25.78
C ARG A 156 -28.72 10.71 24.52
N GLY A 157 -30.04 10.87 24.45
CA GLY A 157 -30.95 10.40 23.40
C GLY A 157 -31.05 11.30 22.16
N PRO A 158 -32.09 11.12 21.33
CA PRO A 158 -31.96 10.97 19.87
C PRO A 158 -32.28 12.23 19.07
N LEU A 159 -31.75 12.32 17.85
CA LEU A 159 -32.21 13.23 16.81
C LEU A 159 -32.52 12.43 15.53
N ASP A 160 -33.81 12.32 15.23
CA ASP A 160 -34.36 11.72 14.00
C ASP A 160 -34.23 12.66 12.80
N GLY A 161 -33.82 12.12 11.66
CA GLY A 161 -33.75 12.77 10.34
C GLY A 161 -33.06 11.87 9.30
N PRO A 162 -33.47 11.86 8.02
CA PRO A 162 -33.70 10.63 7.26
C PRO A 162 -32.42 10.03 6.66
N ASN A 163 -31.85 9.02 7.33
CA ASN A 163 -30.81 8.15 6.79
C ASN A 163 -31.44 6.83 6.34
N GLY A 164 -32.14 6.86 5.19
CA GLY A 164 -32.81 5.68 4.63
C GLY A 164 -31.86 4.65 3.96
N GLU A 165 -30.67 5.04 3.52
CA GLU A 165 -29.86 4.15 2.63
C GLU A 165 -28.42 3.87 3.09
N VAL A 166 -27.90 4.58 4.12
CA VAL A 166 -26.55 4.27 4.68
C VAL A 166 -26.62 3.20 5.79
N ALA A 167 -27.83 2.83 6.24
CA ALA A 167 -28.04 1.94 7.37
C ALA A 167 -27.84 0.44 7.05
N GLN A 168 -27.85 0.02 5.78
CA GLN A 168 -27.76 -1.41 5.44
C GLN A 168 -26.33 -1.97 5.32
N ALA A 169 -25.29 -1.14 5.31
CA ALA A 169 -23.90 -1.62 5.29
C ALA A 169 -23.27 -1.81 6.69
N ARG A 170 -23.93 -1.35 7.77
CA ARG A 170 -23.42 -1.44 9.16
C ARG A 170 -23.64 -2.80 9.84
N GLY A 171 -24.22 -3.78 9.13
CA GLY A 171 -24.53 -5.12 9.67
C GLY A 171 -23.53 -6.23 9.34
N ARG A 172 -22.53 -6.01 8.48
CA ARG A 172 -21.52 -7.02 8.15
C ARG A 172 -20.26 -6.81 8.99
N ARG A 173 -20.09 -7.61 10.06
CA ARG A 173 -18.81 -7.70 10.77
C ARG A 173 -17.68 -7.92 9.77
N LEU A 174 -16.69 -7.02 9.78
CA LEU A 174 -15.44 -7.21 9.04
C LEU A 174 -14.77 -8.45 9.64
N THR A 175 -14.74 -9.55 8.89
CA THR A 175 -14.34 -10.84 9.44
C THR A 175 -12.87 -10.89 9.86
N HIS A 176 -12.00 -10.05 9.30
CA HIS A 176 -10.56 -10.04 9.61
C HIS A 176 -10.15 -9.13 10.78
N LEU A 177 -11.10 -8.50 11.47
CA LEU A 177 -10.84 -7.61 12.61
C LEU A 177 -11.52 -8.15 13.87
N SER A 178 -10.76 -8.25 14.97
CA SER A 178 -11.31 -8.67 16.26
C SER A 178 -12.29 -7.60 16.79
N ALA A 179 -13.00 -7.91 17.88
CA ALA A 179 -13.84 -6.91 18.56
C ALA A 179 -13.04 -5.69 19.06
N SER A 180 -11.71 -5.83 19.25
CA SER A 180 -10.78 -4.76 19.61
C SER A 180 -10.16 -4.03 18.39
N GLY A 181 -10.38 -4.52 17.16
CA GLY A 181 -9.82 -3.93 15.93
C GLY A 181 -8.44 -4.46 15.53
N ASP A 182 -7.98 -5.55 16.13
CA ASP A 182 -6.73 -6.23 15.78
C ASP A 182 -6.93 -7.17 14.59
N ALA A 183 -5.92 -7.27 13.73
CA ALA A 183 -5.92 -8.19 12.61
C ALA A 183 -5.91 -9.64 13.13
N HIS A 184 -6.90 -10.43 12.73
CA HIS A 184 -6.92 -11.86 13.07
C HIS A 184 -7.31 -12.68 11.84
N MET A 185 -6.73 -13.88 11.75
CA MET A 185 -7.15 -14.87 10.77
C MET A 185 -8.50 -15.43 11.20
N VAL A 186 -9.48 -15.39 10.30
CA VAL A 186 -10.84 -15.88 10.57
C VAL A 186 -10.78 -17.38 10.83
N ASP A 187 -11.34 -17.85 11.94
CA ASP A 187 -11.53 -19.28 12.11
C ASP A 187 -12.54 -19.81 11.07
N VAL A 188 -12.13 -20.87 10.38
CA VAL A 188 -12.93 -21.54 9.36
C VAL A 188 -13.20 -23.00 9.69
N ALA A 189 -12.75 -23.52 10.84
CA ALA A 189 -12.79 -24.95 11.18
C ALA A 189 -14.18 -25.59 10.99
N ASP A 190 -15.24 -24.91 11.45
CA ASP A 190 -16.62 -25.39 11.39
C ASP A 190 -17.31 -25.20 10.03
N LYS A 191 -16.65 -24.54 9.07
CA LYS A 191 -17.20 -24.35 7.73
C LYS A 191 -17.05 -25.64 6.92
N PRO A 192 -18.07 -26.03 6.13
CA PRO A 192 -17.97 -27.21 5.28
C PRO A 192 -16.91 -27.02 4.19
N ILE A 193 -16.22 -28.11 3.85
CA ILE A 193 -15.36 -28.19 2.68
C ILE A 193 -16.25 -28.28 1.44
N THR A 194 -16.15 -27.30 0.54
CA THR A 194 -16.90 -27.28 -0.71
C THR A 194 -15.97 -27.00 -1.88
N LYS A 195 -16.42 -27.26 -3.13
CA LYS A 195 -15.69 -26.77 -4.31
C LYS A 195 -15.62 -25.25 -4.27
N ARG A 196 -14.47 -24.70 -4.62
CA ARG A 196 -14.15 -23.27 -4.68
C ARG A 196 -13.50 -22.98 -6.02
N GLN A 197 -13.89 -21.87 -6.62
CA GLN A 197 -13.29 -21.40 -7.85
C GLN A 197 -13.24 -19.88 -7.83
N ALA A 198 -12.17 -19.31 -8.36
CA ALA A 198 -12.07 -17.88 -8.61
C ALA A 198 -11.36 -17.64 -9.94
N VAL A 199 -11.77 -16.57 -10.64
CA VAL A 199 -11.12 -16.05 -11.84
C VAL A 199 -10.78 -14.59 -11.59
N ALA A 200 -9.52 -14.22 -11.82
CA ALA A 200 -9.03 -12.86 -11.74
C ALA A 200 -8.37 -12.45 -13.05
N ALA A 201 -8.26 -11.15 -13.29
CA ALA A 201 -7.59 -10.58 -14.43
C ALA A 201 -6.61 -9.48 -14.04
N ALA A 202 -5.68 -9.18 -14.94
CA ALA A 202 -4.81 -8.02 -14.91
C ALA A 202 -4.53 -7.57 -16.35
N ARG A 203 -4.17 -6.29 -16.55
CA ARG A 203 -3.73 -5.77 -17.86
C ARG A 203 -2.31 -5.26 -17.77
N VAL A 204 -1.55 -5.55 -18.82
CA VAL A 204 -0.19 -5.03 -19.00
C VAL A 204 -0.19 -4.15 -20.24
N VAL A 205 -0.04 -2.85 -20.05
CA VAL A 205 -0.08 -1.83 -21.10
C VAL A 205 1.34 -1.43 -21.46
N MET A 206 1.61 -1.37 -22.76
CA MET A 206 2.92 -1.08 -23.35
C MET A 206 2.74 -0.46 -24.75
N ARG A 207 3.83 -0.10 -25.42
CA ARG A 207 3.75 0.30 -26.83
C ARG A 207 3.33 -0.88 -27.72
N PRO A 208 2.53 -0.66 -28.79
CA PRO A 208 2.20 -1.69 -29.78
C PRO A 208 3.42 -2.44 -30.34
N ALA A 209 4.53 -1.73 -30.55
CA ALA A 209 5.79 -2.34 -31.00
C ALA A 209 6.34 -3.37 -30.00
N THR A 210 6.23 -3.12 -28.70
CA THR A 210 6.66 -4.07 -27.66
C THR A 210 5.74 -5.29 -27.60
N ALA A 211 4.43 -5.09 -27.76
CA ALA A 211 3.46 -6.19 -27.77
C ALA A 211 3.68 -7.17 -28.95
N ARG A 212 4.10 -6.68 -30.12
CA ARG A 212 4.45 -7.52 -31.29
C ARG A 212 5.59 -8.49 -31.00
N LEU A 213 6.62 -8.04 -30.27
CA LEU A 213 7.78 -8.88 -29.90
C LEU A 213 7.39 -10.08 -29.02
N VAL A 214 6.26 -10.00 -28.31
CA VAL A 214 5.77 -11.08 -27.45
C VAL A 214 5.25 -12.25 -28.25
N GLU A 215 4.52 -12.00 -29.34
CA GLU A 215 4.02 -13.07 -30.22
C GLU A 215 5.09 -13.68 -31.10
N GLU A 216 6.05 -12.87 -31.55
CA GLU A 216 7.17 -13.32 -32.38
C GLU A 216 8.18 -14.18 -31.60
N LEU A 217 7.98 -14.39 -30.29
CA LEU A 217 8.94 -15.03 -29.37
C LEU A 217 10.35 -14.41 -29.44
N SER A 218 10.45 -13.17 -29.90
CA SER A 218 11.70 -12.52 -30.34
C SER A 218 12.32 -11.62 -29.27
N GLY A 219 11.85 -11.72 -28.02
CA GLY A 219 12.39 -10.96 -26.89
C GLY A 219 13.80 -11.42 -26.49
N PRO A 220 14.66 -10.51 -25.95
CA PRO A 220 16.05 -10.83 -25.56
C PRO A 220 16.16 -11.87 -24.42
N LYS A 221 15.04 -12.30 -23.84
CA LYS A 221 14.96 -13.23 -22.71
C LYS A 221 14.14 -14.50 -23.00
N GLY A 222 13.71 -14.73 -24.24
CA GLY A 222 12.92 -15.91 -24.62
C GLY A 222 11.40 -15.74 -24.46
N ASP A 223 10.68 -16.87 -24.31
CA ASP A 223 9.21 -16.90 -24.28
C ASP A 223 8.63 -16.23 -23.02
N VAL A 224 8.20 -14.98 -23.19
CA VAL A 224 7.64 -14.12 -22.14
C VAL A 224 6.39 -14.75 -21.51
N LEU A 225 5.50 -15.29 -22.33
CA LEU A 225 4.20 -15.79 -21.86
C LEU A 225 4.34 -17.13 -21.14
N ALA A 226 5.24 -18.00 -21.60
CA ALA A 226 5.54 -19.25 -20.89
C ALA A 226 6.12 -18.99 -19.50
N VAL A 227 7.11 -18.11 -19.39
CA VAL A 227 7.73 -17.76 -18.09
C VAL A 227 6.71 -17.10 -17.17
N ALA A 228 5.91 -16.15 -17.68
CA ALA A 228 4.84 -15.52 -16.91
C ALA A 228 3.78 -16.52 -16.41
N ARG A 229 3.45 -17.54 -17.21
CA ARG A 229 2.51 -18.60 -16.83
C ARG A 229 3.02 -19.38 -15.63
N VAL A 230 4.27 -19.83 -15.68
CA VAL A 230 4.89 -20.60 -14.60
C VAL A 230 4.98 -19.75 -13.34
N ALA A 231 5.41 -18.50 -13.47
CA ALA A 231 5.49 -17.57 -12.34
C ALA A 231 4.13 -17.35 -11.67
N GLY A 232 3.06 -17.14 -12.44
CA GLY A 232 1.70 -17.01 -11.90
C GLY A 232 1.22 -18.28 -11.18
N ILE A 233 1.49 -19.47 -11.73
CA ILE A 233 1.14 -20.75 -11.09
C ILE A 233 1.90 -20.95 -9.78
N MET A 234 3.19 -20.63 -9.76
CA MET A 234 4.01 -20.69 -8.54
C MET A 234 3.52 -19.71 -7.49
N ALA A 235 3.18 -18.48 -7.90
CA ALA A 235 2.69 -17.45 -7.00
C ALA A 235 1.36 -17.83 -6.35
N ALA A 236 0.43 -18.43 -7.10
CA ALA A 236 -0.84 -18.93 -6.55
C ALA A 236 -0.61 -19.86 -5.36
N LYS A 237 0.36 -20.78 -5.47
CA LYS A 237 0.70 -21.75 -4.41
C LYS A 237 1.34 -21.12 -3.18
N ARG A 238 1.94 -19.94 -3.33
CA ARG A 238 2.63 -19.18 -2.27
C ARG A 238 1.80 -18.01 -1.74
N THR A 239 0.53 -17.91 -2.12
CA THR A 239 -0.40 -16.87 -1.65
C THR A 239 -0.40 -16.69 -0.12
N PRO A 240 -0.46 -17.73 0.73
CA PRO A 240 -0.44 -17.54 2.18
C PRO A 240 0.90 -17.00 2.71
N GLU A 241 2.01 -17.13 1.97
CA GLU A 241 3.29 -16.51 2.33
C GLU A 241 3.31 -15.00 2.01
N LEU A 242 2.49 -14.56 1.05
CA LEU A 242 2.46 -13.19 0.55
C LEU A 242 1.36 -12.34 1.20
N ILE A 243 0.22 -12.95 1.53
CA ILE A 243 -0.95 -12.27 2.09
C ILE A 243 -1.14 -12.71 3.55
N PRO A 244 -0.79 -11.86 4.55
CA PRO A 244 -0.59 -12.29 5.93
C PRO A 244 -1.76 -12.99 6.64
N LEU A 245 -3.01 -12.77 6.19
CA LEU A 245 -4.22 -13.33 6.81
C LEU A 245 -4.92 -14.36 5.94
N CYS A 246 -4.30 -14.79 4.83
CA CYS A 246 -4.80 -15.89 4.02
C CYS A 246 -4.58 -17.23 4.72
N HIS A 247 -5.56 -18.12 4.62
CA HIS A 247 -5.40 -19.51 5.02
C HIS A 247 -4.50 -20.24 4.02
N HIS A 248 -3.88 -21.31 4.48
CA HIS A 248 -3.27 -22.28 3.57
C HIS A 248 -4.38 -23.09 2.90
N ILE A 249 -4.40 -23.12 1.57
CA ILE A 249 -5.41 -23.81 0.77
C ILE A 249 -4.73 -24.88 -0.09
N ALA A 250 -5.28 -26.10 -0.06
CA ALA A 250 -4.86 -27.17 -0.95
C ALA A 250 -5.44 -26.96 -2.36
N LEU A 251 -4.77 -26.15 -3.17
CA LEU A 251 -5.16 -25.87 -4.56
C LEU A 251 -5.20 -27.16 -5.40
N THR A 252 -6.32 -27.39 -6.08
CA THR A 252 -6.52 -28.54 -6.97
C THR A 252 -6.17 -28.22 -8.42
N ARG A 253 -6.32 -26.97 -8.84
CA ARG A 253 -5.96 -26.50 -10.19
C ARG A 253 -5.64 -25.03 -10.19
N VAL A 254 -4.62 -24.64 -10.96
CA VAL A 254 -4.33 -23.25 -11.30
C VAL A 254 -4.07 -23.17 -12.80
N THR A 255 -4.71 -22.23 -13.49
CA THR A 255 -4.44 -21.92 -14.89
C THR A 255 -4.24 -20.43 -15.06
N VAL A 256 -3.21 -20.03 -15.80
CA VAL A 256 -2.98 -18.66 -16.22
C VAL A 256 -3.00 -18.64 -17.75
N SER A 257 -3.72 -17.71 -18.37
CA SER A 257 -3.83 -17.51 -19.81
C SER A 257 -3.62 -16.05 -20.18
N PHE A 258 -3.33 -15.81 -21.46
CA PHE A 258 -2.99 -14.49 -21.98
C PHE A 258 -3.73 -14.24 -23.30
N ARG A 259 -4.15 -12.99 -23.51
CA ARG A 259 -4.61 -12.49 -24.81
C ARG A 259 -3.78 -11.26 -25.14
N VAL A 260 -3.10 -11.27 -26.28
CA VAL A 260 -2.29 -10.14 -26.75
C VAL A 260 -3.11 -9.32 -27.73
N GLU A 261 -3.28 -8.03 -27.43
CA GLU A 261 -3.93 -7.04 -28.29
C GLU A 261 -2.86 -6.11 -28.86
N GLN A 262 -2.16 -6.58 -29.88
CA GLN A 262 -0.97 -5.90 -30.40
C GLN A 262 -1.23 -4.45 -30.82
N ALA A 263 -2.34 -4.18 -31.50
CA ALA A 263 -2.70 -2.85 -31.96
C ALA A 263 -2.92 -1.87 -30.80
N ALA A 264 -3.50 -2.36 -29.69
CA ALA A 264 -3.72 -1.59 -28.48
C ALA A 264 -2.47 -1.51 -27.58
N GLY A 265 -1.48 -2.38 -27.79
CA GLY A 265 -0.32 -2.51 -26.90
C GLY A 265 -0.71 -3.07 -25.54
N VAL A 266 -1.67 -4.00 -25.49
CA VAL A 266 -2.20 -4.53 -24.23
C VAL A 266 -2.02 -6.05 -24.20
N ILE A 267 -1.63 -6.59 -23.05
CA ILE A 267 -1.72 -8.02 -22.75
C ILE A 267 -2.72 -8.19 -21.62
N GLN A 268 -3.83 -8.88 -21.90
CA GLN A 268 -4.76 -9.32 -20.88
C GLN A 268 -4.25 -10.61 -20.25
N VAL A 269 -4.14 -10.60 -18.93
CA VAL A 269 -3.82 -11.79 -18.11
C VAL A 269 -5.11 -12.27 -17.48
N SER A 270 -5.39 -13.57 -17.57
CA SER A 270 -6.47 -14.21 -16.81
C SER A 270 -5.91 -15.37 -16.00
N ALA A 271 -6.24 -15.41 -14.72
CA ALA A 271 -5.84 -16.47 -13.82
C ALA A 271 -7.06 -17.10 -13.15
N ARG A 272 -7.11 -18.42 -13.12
CA ARG A 272 -8.17 -19.21 -12.48
C ARG A 272 -7.56 -20.15 -11.46
N ALA A 273 -8.08 -20.11 -10.24
CA ALA A 273 -7.72 -21.01 -9.15
C ALA A 273 -8.94 -21.85 -8.75
N GLU A 274 -8.69 -23.12 -8.39
CA GLU A 274 -9.69 -24.05 -7.91
C GLU A 274 -9.17 -24.82 -6.69
N ALA A 275 -10.06 -25.10 -5.75
CA ALA A 275 -9.79 -25.95 -4.59
C ALA A 275 -11.06 -26.65 -4.08
N ARG A 276 -10.88 -27.58 -3.15
CA ARG A 276 -11.95 -28.04 -2.24
C ARG A 276 -11.56 -27.66 -0.82
N ASP A 277 -12.11 -26.57 -0.31
CA ASP A 277 -11.74 -26.03 1.00
C ASP A 277 -12.88 -25.25 1.70
N ARG A 278 -12.61 -24.82 2.93
CA ARG A 278 -13.49 -24.09 3.84
C ARG A 278 -13.56 -22.59 3.53
N THR A 279 -12.53 -22.05 2.88
CA THR A 279 -12.44 -20.66 2.43
C THR A 279 -12.32 -20.56 0.90
N GLY A 280 -12.56 -19.37 0.33
CA GLY A 280 -12.46 -19.14 -1.11
C GLY A 280 -11.02 -19.01 -1.61
N VAL A 281 -10.85 -19.02 -2.94
CA VAL A 281 -9.55 -18.96 -3.63
C VAL A 281 -9.36 -17.65 -4.41
N GLU A 282 -10.06 -16.59 -4.00
CA GLU A 282 -10.01 -15.27 -4.65
C GLU A 282 -8.59 -14.71 -4.67
N MET A 283 -7.87 -14.86 -3.55
CA MET A 283 -6.52 -14.34 -3.40
C MET A 283 -5.52 -15.11 -4.24
N GLU A 284 -5.65 -16.42 -4.35
CA GLU A 284 -4.79 -17.26 -5.18
C GLU A 284 -4.92 -16.88 -6.67
N ALA A 285 -6.13 -16.58 -7.13
CA ALA A 285 -6.35 -16.08 -8.49
C ALA A 285 -5.75 -14.67 -8.69
N MET A 286 -5.98 -13.74 -7.76
CA MET A 286 -5.46 -12.36 -7.88
C MET A 286 -3.93 -12.29 -7.77
N VAL A 287 -3.33 -13.07 -6.88
CA VAL A 287 -1.87 -13.17 -6.75
C VAL A 287 -1.27 -13.77 -8.02
N ALA A 288 -1.88 -14.82 -8.59
CA ALA A 288 -1.43 -15.41 -9.84
C ALA A 288 -1.44 -14.41 -11.01
N ALA A 289 -2.54 -13.67 -11.18
CA ALA A 289 -2.65 -12.64 -12.22
C ALA A 289 -1.61 -11.52 -12.02
N SER A 290 -1.43 -11.06 -10.78
CA SER A 290 -0.49 -10.00 -10.43
C SER A 290 0.96 -10.39 -10.74
N VAL A 291 1.38 -11.58 -10.30
CA VAL A 291 2.77 -12.02 -10.49
C VAL A 291 3.04 -12.38 -11.94
N ALA A 292 2.07 -12.95 -12.66
CA ALA A 292 2.21 -13.14 -14.11
C ALA A 292 2.40 -11.80 -14.84
N ALA A 293 1.62 -10.78 -14.50
CA ALA A 293 1.77 -9.42 -15.06
C ALA A 293 3.13 -8.78 -14.72
N LEU A 294 3.59 -8.89 -13.47
CA LEU A 294 4.91 -8.41 -13.06
C LEU A 294 6.05 -9.18 -13.76
N THR A 295 5.84 -10.45 -14.06
CA THR A 295 6.81 -11.26 -14.80
C THR A 295 6.89 -10.83 -16.26
N ILE A 296 5.77 -10.50 -16.90
CA ILE A 296 5.75 -9.88 -18.24
C ILE A 296 6.56 -8.58 -18.23
N TYR A 297 6.34 -7.72 -17.21
CA TYR A 297 7.15 -6.52 -17.03
C TYR A 297 8.65 -6.85 -16.93
N ASP A 298 9.03 -7.81 -16.08
CA ASP A 298 10.44 -8.17 -15.88
C ASP A 298 11.14 -8.65 -17.18
N MET A 299 10.40 -9.40 -17.98
CA MET A 299 10.85 -9.95 -19.24
C MET A 299 11.00 -8.88 -20.33
N LEU A 300 10.18 -7.83 -20.30
CA LEU A 300 10.13 -6.78 -21.33
C LEU A 300 10.79 -5.46 -20.92
N LYS A 301 11.15 -5.26 -19.63
CA LYS A 301 11.71 -3.98 -19.12
C LYS A 301 12.99 -3.50 -19.82
N ALA A 302 13.72 -4.41 -20.47
CA ALA A 302 14.90 -4.08 -21.27
C ALA A 302 14.52 -3.40 -22.60
N VAL A 303 13.37 -3.76 -23.18
CA VAL A 303 12.81 -3.17 -24.40
C VAL A 303 12.03 -1.89 -24.09
N GLU A 304 11.25 -1.91 -23.01
CA GLU A 304 10.41 -0.81 -22.60
C GLU A 304 10.27 -0.74 -21.08
N LYS A 305 10.73 0.36 -20.47
CA LYS A 305 10.60 0.58 -19.02
C LYS A 305 9.23 1.15 -18.61
N GLY A 306 8.52 1.78 -19.57
CA GLY A 306 7.24 2.46 -19.36
C GLY A 306 6.02 1.55 -19.32
N ILE A 307 6.22 0.23 -19.28
CA ILE A 307 5.13 -0.76 -19.18
C ILE A 307 4.35 -0.52 -17.87
N VAL A 308 3.02 -0.50 -17.97
CA VAL A 308 2.13 -0.32 -16.83
C VAL A 308 1.39 -1.62 -16.55
N VAL A 309 1.42 -2.06 -15.29
CA VAL A 309 0.53 -3.14 -14.81
C VAL A 309 -0.66 -2.47 -14.13
N GLU A 310 -1.85 -2.74 -14.62
CA GLU A 310 -3.09 -2.14 -14.13
C GLU A 310 -4.23 -3.14 -14.05
N GLN A 311 -5.34 -2.70 -13.46
CA GLN A 311 -6.63 -3.43 -13.42
C GLN A 311 -6.51 -4.87 -12.93
N VAL A 312 -5.77 -5.09 -11.82
CA VAL A 312 -5.84 -6.37 -11.10
C VAL A 312 -7.20 -6.45 -10.41
N VAL A 313 -8.04 -7.37 -10.86
CA VAL A 313 -9.44 -7.46 -10.43
C VAL A 313 -9.93 -8.91 -10.38
N LEU A 314 -10.84 -9.21 -9.45
CA LEU A 314 -11.56 -10.47 -9.42
C LEU A 314 -12.72 -10.39 -10.42
N LEU A 315 -12.76 -11.29 -11.41
CA LEU A 315 -13.81 -11.36 -12.43
C LEU A 315 -14.99 -12.22 -12.00
N SER A 316 -14.72 -13.35 -11.36
CA SER A 316 -15.78 -14.20 -10.82
C SER A 316 -15.27 -15.08 -9.69
N LYS A 317 -16.19 -15.52 -8.84
CA LYS A 317 -15.94 -16.61 -7.92
C LYS A 317 -17.18 -17.46 -7.72
N ASP A 318 -16.95 -18.71 -7.36
CA ASP A 318 -18.00 -19.68 -7.12
C ASP A 318 -17.70 -20.53 -5.88
N GLY A 319 -18.76 -20.95 -5.20
CA GLY A 319 -18.70 -21.81 -4.03
C GLY A 319 -18.62 -21.06 -2.69
N GLY A 320 -19.11 -21.73 -1.64
CA GLY A 320 -19.22 -21.17 -0.30
C GLY A 320 -20.52 -20.45 0.00
N ARG A 321 -20.63 -19.97 1.25
CA ARG A 321 -21.83 -19.30 1.76
C ARG A 321 -22.18 -18.02 0.99
N SER A 322 -21.19 -17.31 0.44
CA SER A 322 -21.43 -16.07 -0.32
C SER A 322 -22.01 -16.29 -1.72
N GLY A 323 -22.08 -17.55 -2.18
CA GLY A 323 -22.55 -17.89 -3.52
C GLY A 323 -21.65 -17.39 -4.65
N HIS A 324 -22.22 -17.38 -5.85
CA HIS A 324 -21.58 -16.91 -7.06
C HIS A 324 -21.42 -15.39 -7.04
N TYR A 325 -20.26 -14.90 -7.50
CA TYR A 325 -20.03 -13.49 -7.78
C TYR A 325 -19.50 -13.38 -9.21
N GLN A 326 -19.98 -12.37 -9.91
CA GLN A 326 -19.49 -11.95 -11.21
C GLN A 326 -19.24 -10.45 -11.16
N HIS A 327 -18.09 -10.03 -11.69
CA HIS A 327 -17.74 -8.64 -11.83
C HIS A 327 -18.63 -8.01 -12.90
N HIS A 328 -19.31 -6.93 -12.55
CA HIS A 328 -20.04 -6.09 -13.49
C HIS A 328 -19.11 -4.97 -13.93
N ASP A 329 -18.78 -4.92 -15.23
CA ASP A 329 -18.06 -3.80 -15.79
C ASP A 329 -19.07 -2.69 -16.11
N PRO A 330 -19.05 -1.52 -15.44
CA PRO A 330 -20.08 -0.48 -15.62
C PRO A 330 -20.08 0.13 -17.03
N CYS A 331 -19.08 -0.17 -17.87
CA CYS A 331 -19.07 0.23 -19.29
C CYS A 331 -19.81 -0.72 -20.24
N GLU A 332 -20.21 -1.93 -19.82
CA GLU A 332 -20.93 -2.86 -20.69
C GLU A 332 -22.45 -2.58 -20.78
N GLU A 333 -23.02 -1.81 -19.84
CA GLU A 333 -24.47 -1.50 -19.84
C GLU A 333 -24.87 -0.39 -20.83
N ASP A 334 -23.95 0.48 -21.24
CA ASP A 334 -24.24 1.56 -22.21
C ASP A 334 -24.23 1.10 -23.69
N SER A 335 -24.13 -0.21 -23.94
CA SER A 335 -24.06 -0.81 -25.28
C SER A 335 -25.24 -1.75 -25.61
N ALA A 336 -26.29 -1.79 -24.77
CA ALA A 336 -27.50 -2.58 -25.00
C ALA A 336 -28.68 -1.73 -25.48
#